data_AF-A0A4T0WE03-F1
#
_entry.id   AF-A0A4T0WE03-F1
#
_cell.length_a   1.000
_cell.length_b   1.000
_cell.length_c   1.000
_cell.angle_alpha   90.00
_cell.angle_beta   90.00
_cell.angle_gamma   90.00
#
_symmetry.space_group_name_H-M   'P 1'
#
loop_
_entity.id
_entity.type
_entity.pdbx_description
1 polymer ?
#
loop_
_entity_poly.entity_id
_entity_poly.type
_entity_poly.pdbx_seq_one_letter_code
_entity_poly.pdbx_strand_id
1 'polypeptide(L)'
;MRFSLVATLVTVLVDSSSAFAIPWKASPKQPRHDPFIGKRAANETLDGYDYVVVGSGPGGGPVAANLAIAGFKVLLIDAGGDSGDSWTEKVPALHLMSTEFQDTRWNYFVNHYPDPEQQKRDSKMTYEMPDGSFYVGLDPPAEAKPLGVWYPRAGTLGGCSRHNALISVNAHDSD
;
A
#
# COMPACT_ATOMS: atom_id res chain seq x y z
N MET A 1 -61.54 11.29 17.08
CA MET A 1 -61.52 10.03 17.87
C MET A 1 -61.31 8.90 16.88
N ARG A 2 -60.23 8.12 16.83
CA ARG A 2 -59.23 7.74 17.82
C ARG A 2 -57.88 7.47 17.11
N PHE A 3 -56.82 7.72 17.87
CA PHE A 3 -55.42 7.38 17.61
C PHE A 3 -55.20 5.88 17.36
N SER A 4 -54.19 5.54 16.56
CA SER A 4 -53.08 4.69 17.04
C SER A 4 -51.92 4.64 16.04
N LEU A 5 -50.83 5.29 16.45
CA LEU A 5 -49.47 5.15 15.95
C LEU A 5 -48.94 3.79 16.42
N VAL A 6 -48.48 2.93 15.52
CA VAL A 6 -47.67 1.75 15.91
C VAL A 6 -46.26 2.00 15.44
N ALA A 7 -45.43 2.48 16.37
CA ALA A 7 -43.99 2.55 16.22
C ALA A 7 -43.41 1.16 16.44
N THR A 8 -42.93 0.51 15.38
CA THR A 8 -42.15 -0.72 15.49
C THR A 8 -40.71 -0.33 15.81
N LEU A 9 -40.38 -0.34 17.10
CA LEU A 9 -39.01 -0.31 17.60
C LEU A 9 -38.61 -1.76 17.90
N VAL A 10 -37.75 -2.36 17.08
CA VAL A 10 -37.05 -3.60 17.43
C VAL A 10 -35.56 -3.38 17.19
N THR A 11 -34.91 -3.05 18.31
CA THR A 11 -33.52 -3.28 18.70
C THR A 11 -32.59 -3.90 17.66
N VAL A 12 -31.69 -3.08 17.11
CA VAL A 12 -30.41 -3.55 16.57
C VAL A 12 -29.46 -3.73 17.75
N LEU A 13 -29.31 -4.97 18.22
CA LEU A 13 -28.13 -5.38 18.98
C LEU A 13 -26.98 -5.47 17.98
N VAL A 14 -26.19 -4.39 17.88
CA VAL A 14 -24.89 -4.44 17.21
C VAL A 14 -23.95 -5.18 18.16
N ASP A 15 -23.70 -6.45 17.91
CA ASP A 15 -22.48 -7.10 18.40
C ASP A 15 -21.31 -6.43 17.69
N SER A 16 -20.59 -5.57 18.40
CA SER A 16 -19.48 -4.77 17.92
C SER A 16 -18.17 -5.55 17.68
N SER A 17 -18.26 -6.85 17.37
CA SER A 17 -17.12 -7.74 17.13
C SER A 17 -17.06 -8.33 15.72
N SER A 18 -18.02 -8.01 14.85
CA SER A 18 -17.96 -8.45 13.45
C SER A 18 -17.14 -7.44 12.63
N ALA A 19 -15.81 -7.56 12.69
CA ALA A 19 -14.99 -7.13 11.57
C ALA A 19 -15.58 -7.81 10.32
N PHE A 20 -16.02 -7.03 9.33
CA PHE A 20 -16.36 -7.56 8.03
C PHE A 20 -15.07 -8.08 7.40
N ALA A 21 -14.68 -9.31 7.75
CA ALA A 21 -13.66 -10.06 7.05
C ALA A 21 -14.29 -10.42 5.70
N ILE A 22 -14.03 -9.59 4.69
CA ILE A 22 -14.31 -9.94 3.30
C ILE A 22 -13.46 -11.18 3.02
N PRO A 23 -14.07 -12.35 2.71
CA PRO A 23 -13.31 -13.56 2.47
C PRO A 23 -12.47 -13.36 1.21
N TRP A 24 -11.16 -13.17 1.39
CA TRP A 24 -10.22 -13.02 0.30
C TRP A 24 -10.15 -14.38 -0.41
N LYS A 25 -10.65 -14.46 -1.65
CA LYS A 25 -10.35 -15.62 -2.51
C LYS A 25 -8.85 -15.62 -2.78
N ALA A 26 -8.16 -16.68 -2.34
CA ALA A 26 -6.74 -16.91 -2.60
C ALA A 26 -6.39 -16.53 -4.05
N SER A 27 -5.66 -15.42 -4.19
CA SER A 27 -5.15 -14.98 -5.50
C SER A 27 -4.03 -15.92 -5.92
N PRO A 28 -3.82 -16.10 -7.24
CA PRO A 28 -2.64 -16.81 -7.72
C PRO A 28 -1.38 -16.23 -7.07
N LYS A 29 -0.39 -17.08 -6.74
CA LYS A 29 0.94 -16.63 -6.30
C LYS A 29 1.45 -15.60 -7.31
N GLN A 30 1.37 -14.33 -6.96
CA GLN A 30 1.90 -13.23 -7.75
C GLN A 30 3.41 -13.47 -7.88
N PRO A 31 4.01 -13.25 -9.06
CA PRO A 31 5.45 -13.27 -9.20
C PRO A 31 6.02 -12.34 -8.14
N ARG A 32 6.94 -12.83 -7.29
CA ARG A 32 7.68 -11.92 -6.42
C ARG A 32 8.41 -10.97 -7.37
N HIS A 33 8.20 -9.66 -7.20
CA HIS A 33 9.07 -8.67 -7.81
C HIS A 33 10.49 -9.04 -7.39
N ASP A 34 11.28 -9.52 -8.34
CA ASP A 34 12.68 -9.80 -8.13
C ASP A 34 13.42 -8.49 -8.41
N PRO A 35 13.86 -7.75 -7.38
CA PRO A 35 14.59 -6.51 -7.60
C PRO A 35 15.98 -6.76 -8.19
N PHE A 36 16.42 -8.02 -8.29
CA PHE A 36 17.70 -8.39 -8.85
C PHE A 36 17.56 -8.61 -10.36
N ILE A 37 17.86 -7.55 -11.14
CA ILE A 37 17.97 -7.62 -12.59
C ILE A 37 19.06 -8.64 -12.97
N GLY A 38 18.65 -9.83 -13.41
CA GLY A 38 19.51 -10.99 -13.70
C GLY A 38 20.53 -10.82 -14.85
N LYS A 39 20.47 -9.70 -15.56
CA LYS A 39 21.53 -9.20 -16.43
C LYS A 39 21.62 -7.70 -16.25
N ARG A 40 22.64 -7.22 -15.53
CA ARG A 40 23.08 -5.83 -15.71
C ARG A 40 23.28 -5.64 -17.21
N ALA A 41 22.64 -4.63 -17.79
CA ALA A 41 23.02 -4.18 -19.12
C ALA A 41 24.55 -4.03 -19.14
N ALA A 42 25.18 -4.26 -20.31
CA ALA A 42 26.60 -4.01 -20.47
C ALA A 42 26.95 -2.66 -19.85
N ASN A 43 28.17 -2.52 -19.33
CA ASN A 43 28.67 -1.34 -18.60
C ASN A 43 28.82 -0.10 -19.52
N GLU A 44 27.84 0.11 -20.40
CA GLU A 44 27.64 1.27 -21.23
C GLU A 44 26.96 2.32 -20.34
N THR A 45 27.73 3.33 -19.96
CA THR A 45 27.15 4.57 -19.46
C THR A 45 26.14 5.05 -20.49
N LEU A 46 24.88 5.26 -20.10
CA LEU A 46 23.92 5.92 -20.97
C LEU A 46 24.39 7.36 -21.16
N ASP A 47 25.16 7.60 -22.21
CA ASP A 47 25.58 8.94 -22.57
C ASP A 47 24.35 9.78 -22.94
N GLY A 48 24.27 10.99 -22.40
CA GLY A 48 23.26 11.97 -22.79
C GLY A 48 22.16 12.27 -21.76
N TYR A 49 22.29 11.85 -20.50
CA TYR A 49 21.50 12.40 -19.40
C TYR A 49 22.39 13.18 -18.44
N ASP A 50 21.92 14.35 -18.01
CA ASP A 50 22.57 15.17 -16.98
C ASP A 50 22.21 14.65 -15.58
N TYR A 51 21.02 14.08 -15.41
CA TYR A 51 20.54 13.54 -14.14
C TYR A 51 19.82 12.20 -14.32
N VAL A 52 20.03 11.30 -13.35
CA VAL A 52 19.23 10.09 -13.18
C VAL A 52 18.47 10.19 -11.86
N VAL A 53 17.15 10.17 -11.91
CA VAL A 53 16.28 10.14 -10.74
C VAL A 53 15.75 8.72 -10.58
N VAL A 54 16.00 8.13 -9.41
CA VAL A 54 15.58 6.76 -9.09
C VAL A 54 14.37 6.82 -8.16
N GLY A 55 13.21 6.40 -8.68
CA GLY A 55 11.90 6.46 -8.05
C GLY A 55 11.13 7.72 -8.43
N SER A 56 9.93 7.53 -8.97
CA SER A 56 9.00 8.59 -9.39
C SER A 56 8.00 9.01 -8.32
N GLY A 57 8.24 8.58 -7.08
CA GLY A 57 7.40 8.90 -5.92
C GLY A 57 7.28 10.40 -5.63
N PRO A 58 6.61 10.78 -4.52
CA PRO A 58 6.32 12.17 -4.20
C PRO A 58 7.55 13.09 -4.08
N GLY A 59 8.74 12.54 -3.84
CA GLY A 59 10.00 13.31 -3.90
C GLY A 59 10.62 13.32 -5.30
N GLY A 60 10.74 12.16 -5.95
CA GLY A 60 11.49 12.04 -7.20
C GLY A 60 10.75 12.56 -8.43
N GLY A 61 9.43 12.37 -8.52
CA GLY A 61 8.64 12.90 -9.63
C GLY A 61 8.78 14.42 -9.81
N PRO A 62 8.53 15.23 -8.75
CA PRO A 62 8.73 16.67 -8.81
C PRO A 62 10.17 17.10 -9.11
N VAL A 63 11.18 16.39 -8.57
CA VAL A 63 12.60 16.67 -8.87
C VAL A 63 12.89 16.45 -10.35
N ALA A 64 12.48 15.31 -10.91
CA ALA A 64 12.68 15.02 -12.32
C ALA A 64 12.00 16.04 -13.24
N ALA A 65 10.75 16.41 -12.92
CA ALA A 65 9.99 17.41 -13.67
C ALA A 65 10.67 18.79 -13.63
N ASN A 66 11.10 19.25 -12.45
CA ASN A 66 11.73 20.56 -12.30
C ASN A 66 13.10 20.63 -12.99
N LEU A 67 13.91 19.56 -12.93
CA LEU A 67 15.17 19.48 -13.66
C LEU A 67 14.95 19.51 -15.18
N ALA A 68 13.94 18.80 -15.69
CA ALA A 68 13.59 18.81 -17.11
C ALA A 68 13.09 20.20 -17.56
N ILE A 69 12.26 20.87 -16.76
CA ILE A 69 11.80 22.25 -17.02
C ILE A 69 12.98 23.23 -17.06
N ALA A 70 14.01 23.02 -16.23
CA ALA A 70 15.24 23.82 -16.23
C ALA A 70 16.16 23.54 -17.44
N GLY A 71 15.79 22.62 -18.33
CA GLY A 71 16.51 22.34 -19.58
C GLY A 71 17.51 21.19 -19.51
N PHE A 72 17.58 20.46 -18.40
CA PHE A 72 18.44 19.28 -18.27
C PHE A 72 17.82 18.05 -18.93
N LYS A 73 18.65 17.15 -19.43
CA LYS A 73 18.24 15.82 -19.88
C LYS A 73 18.13 14.90 -18.69
N VAL A 74 16.91 14.49 -18.33
CA VAL A 74 16.66 13.70 -17.12
C VAL A 74 16.15 12.31 -17.48
N LEU A 75 16.78 11.29 -16.92
CA LEU A 75 16.26 9.93 -16.91
C LEU A 75 15.56 9.67 -15.56
N LEU A 76 14.26 9.40 -15.59
CA LEU A 76 13.51 8.94 -14.43
C LEU A 76 13.27 7.44 -14.56
N ILE A 77 13.67 6.67 -13.55
CA ILE A 77 13.47 5.22 -13.51
C ILE A 77 12.60 4.90 -12.31
N ASP A 78 11.54 4.11 -12.52
CA ASP A 78 10.73 3.55 -11.43
C ASP A 78 10.80 2.03 -11.44
N ALA A 79 10.64 1.42 -10.27
CA ALA A 79 10.64 -0.02 -10.11
C ALA A 79 9.24 -0.64 -10.34
N GLY A 80 8.21 0.21 -10.33
CA GLY A 80 6.82 -0.13 -10.62
C GLY A 80 6.44 -0.04 -12.09
N GLY A 81 5.18 -0.39 -12.36
CA GLY A 81 4.56 -0.18 -13.68
C GLY A 81 3.92 1.20 -13.82
N ASP A 82 3.17 1.40 -14.90
CA ASP A 82 2.26 2.54 -15.05
C ASP A 82 0.82 2.02 -14.93
N SER A 83 0.17 2.33 -13.81
CA SER A 83 -1.24 2.02 -13.56
C SER A 83 -2.09 3.28 -13.46
N GLY A 84 -1.58 4.40 -13.99
CA GLY A 84 -2.21 5.71 -13.92
C GLY A 84 -3.64 5.72 -14.47
N ASP A 85 -3.96 4.80 -15.38
CA ASP A 85 -5.28 4.67 -16.01
C ASP A 85 -6.33 3.88 -15.22
N SER A 86 -5.94 3.17 -14.17
CA SER A 86 -6.84 2.39 -13.33
C SER A 86 -7.83 3.26 -12.56
N TRP A 87 -9.10 2.88 -12.56
CA TRP A 87 -10.13 3.54 -11.74
C TRP A 87 -9.79 3.48 -10.25
N THR A 88 -9.18 2.38 -9.80
CA THR A 88 -8.78 2.18 -8.40
C THR A 88 -7.77 3.23 -7.93
N GLU A 89 -6.92 3.75 -8.83
CA GLU A 89 -6.01 4.85 -8.51
C GLU A 89 -6.60 6.23 -8.79
N LYS A 90 -7.40 6.37 -9.87
CA LYS A 90 -7.93 7.67 -10.30
C LYS A 90 -9.00 8.22 -9.36
N VAL A 91 -9.84 7.37 -8.79
CA VAL A 91 -11.02 7.78 -8.02
C VAL A 91 -10.65 7.93 -6.55
N PRO A 92 -10.65 9.16 -5.97
CA PRO A 92 -10.20 9.37 -4.59
C PRO A 92 -10.97 8.58 -3.54
N ALA A 93 -12.27 8.33 -3.78
CA ALA A 93 -13.11 7.53 -2.88
C ALA A 93 -12.66 6.06 -2.76
N LEU A 94 -11.78 5.59 -3.66
CA LEU A 94 -11.25 4.23 -3.66
C LEU A 94 -9.88 4.12 -3.00
N HIS A 95 -9.40 5.14 -2.27
CA HIS A 95 -8.04 5.14 -1.71
C HIS A 95 -7.73 3.92 -0.80
N LEU A 96 -8.71 3.43 -0.02
CA LEU A 96 -8.54 2.20 0.78
C LEU A 96 -8.29 0.99 -0.13
N MET A 97 -9.06 0.84 -1.20
CA MET A 97 -8.89 -0.22 -2.20
C MET A 97 -7.56 -0.08 -2.95
N SER A 98 -7.13 1.15 -3.22
CA SER A 98 -5.86 1.43 -3.89
C SER A 98 -4.64 0.99 -3.08
N THR A 99 -4.75 0.96 -1.74
CA THR A 99 -3.69 0.50 -0.85
C THR A 99 -3.42 -1.01 -1.04
N GLU A 100 -4.45 -1.77 -1.40
CA GLU A 100 -4.42 -3.21 -1.58
C GLU A 100 -4.46 -3.64 -3.06
N PHE A 101 -4.39 -2.68 -3.99
CA PHE A 101 -4.54 -2.94 -5.42
C PHE A 101 -3.38 -3.79 -5.95
N GLN A 102 -3.70 -4.96 -6.51
CA GLN A 102 -2.67 -5.99 -6.79
C GLN A 102 -1.59 -5.54 -7.76
N ASP A 103 -1.95 -4.71 -8.75
CA ASP A 103 -1.02 -4.28 -9.80
C ASP A 103 0.04 -3.31 -9.27
N THR A 104 -0.22 -2.65 -8.14
CA THR A 104 0.68 -1.61 -7.60
C THR A 104 1.09 -1.82 -6.16
N ARG A 105 0.45 -2.72 -5.41
CA ARG A 105 0.80 -2.98 -4.01
C ARG A 105 2.18 -3.60 -3.87
N TRP A 106 2.97 -3.06 -2.95
CA TRP A 106 4.18 -3.69 -2.43
C TRP A 106 3.99 -3.98 -0.94
N ASN A 107 4.03 -5.26 -0.59
CA ASN A 107 3.83 -5.71 0.78
C ASN A 107 5.16 -5.78 1.52
N TYR A 108 5.41 -4.78 2.35
CA TYR A 108 6.46 -4.84 3.36
C TYR A 108 5.85 -5.11 4.73
N PHE A 109 6.62 -5.77 5.58
CA PHE A 109 6.24 -6.07 6.95
C PHE A 109 7.40 -5.67 7.85
N VAL A 110 7.10 -4.91 8.90
CA VAL A 110 8.09 -4.36 9.81
C VAL A 110 7.76 -4.75 11.24
N ASN A 111 8.80 -4.96 12.04
CA ASN A 111 8.64 -5.14 13.47
C ASN A 111 8.99 -3.83 14.18
N HIS A 112 8.11 -3.38 15.07
CA HIS A 112 8.38 -2.29 16.00
C HIS A 112 9.38 -2.71 17.07
N TYR A 113 9.40 -4.01 17.42
CA TYR A 113 10.25 -4.56 18.46
C TYR A 113 11.17 -5.67 17.94
N PRO A 114 12.41 -5.77 18.44
CA PRO A 114 13.31 -6.86 18.06
C PRO A 114 12.86 -8.21 18.62
N ASP A 115 12.15 -8.24 19.76
CA ASP A 115 11.59 -9.46 20.36
C ASP A 115 10.26 -9.85 19.66
N PRO A 116 10.20 -11.03 19.01
CA PRO A 116 8.99 -11.50 18.35
C PRO A 116 7.81 -11.72 19.30
N GLU A 117 8.04 -12.13 20.55
CA GLU A 117 6.94 -12.36 21.49
C GLU A 117 6.30 -11.04 21.94
N GLN A 118 7.13 -10.01 22.18
CA GLN A 118 6.64 -8.65 22.36
C GLN A 118 5.89 -8.14 21.12
N GLN A 119 6.42 -8.39 19.91
CA GLN A 119 5.83 -7.94 18.65
C GLN A 119 4.44 -8.54 18.41
N LYS A 120 4.20 -9.81 18.77
CA LYS A 120 2.90 -10.48 18.65
C LYS A 120 1.77 -9.83 19.47
N ARG A 121 2.11 -8.98 20.43
CA ARG A 121 1.13 -8.22 21.22
C ARG A 121 0.63 -6.97 20.50
N ASP A 122 1.15 -6.64 19.33
CA ASP A 122 0.66 -5.54 18.51
C ASP A 122 -0.67 -5.92 17.85
N SER A 123 -1.72 -5.12 18.08
CA SER A 123 -3.05 -5.33 17.47
C SER A 123 -3.04 -5.35 15.94
N LYS A 124 -1.98 -4.84 15.30
CA LYS A 124 -1.80 -4.81 13.84
C LYS A 124 -0.82 -5.88 13.35
N MET A 125 -0.47 -6.85 14.20
CA MET A 125 0.38 -7.96 13.80
C MET A 125 -0.27 -8.75 12.65
N THR A 126 0.48 -8.93 11.57
CA THR A 126 0.05 -9.61 10.36
C THR A 126 0.71 -10.99 10.26
N TYR A 127 -0.06 -11.95 9.79
CA TYR A 127 0.34 -13.34 9.60
C TYR A 127 -0.01 -13.81 8.19
N GLU A 128 0.87 -14.60 7.58
CA GLU A 128 0.65 -15.27 6.30
C GLU A 128 -0.05 -16.61 6.54
N MET A 129 -1.18 -16.80 5.88
CA MET A 129 -1.92 -18.07 5.89
C MET A 129 -1.34 -19.05 4.86
N PRO A 130 -1.57 -20.38 4.98
CA PRO A 130 -1.07 -21.35 4.02
C PRO A 130 -1.54 -21.14 2.57
N ASP A 131 -2.69 -20.49 2.39
CA ASP A 131 -3.25 -20.14 1.07
C ASP A 131 -2.67 -18.84 0.49
N GLY A 132 -1.76 -18.18 1.22
CA GLY A 132 -1.13 -16.91 0.84
C GLY A 132 -1.96 -15.66 1.17
N SER A 133 -3.12 -15.81 1.81
CA SER A 133 -3.87 -14.68 2.36
C SER A 133 -3.23 -14.14 3.65
N PHE A 134 -3.67 -12.98 4.11
CA PHE A 134 -3.17 -12.36 5.33
C PHE A 134 -4.24 -12.33 6.42
N TYR A 135 -3.83 -12.65 7.64
CA TYR A 135 -4.60 -12.45 8.87
C TYR A 135 -3.97 -11.34 9.69
N VAL A 136 -4.79 -10.42 10.23
CA VAL A 136 -4.33 -9.34 11.12
C VAL A 136 -5.06 -9.45 12.45
N GLY A 137 -4.33 -9.54 13.56
CA GLY A 137 -4.92 -9.61 14.89
C GLY A 137 -4.05 -10.33 15.91
N LEU A 138 -4.59 -10.51 17.12
CA LEU A 138 -3.87 -11.09 18.26
C LEU A 138 -4.03 -12.62 18.38
N ASP A 139 -5.04 -13.18 17.71
CA ASP A 139 -5.40 -14.60 17.80
C ASP A 139 -5.24 -15.29 16.43
N PRO A 140 -4.02 -15.47 15.93
CA PRO A 140 -3.79 -16.08 14.63
C PRO A 140 -4.12 -17.59 14.64
N PRO A 141 -4.61 -18.15 13.51
CA PRO A 141 -4.66 -19.60 13.33
C PRO A 141 -3.29 -20.25 13.57
N ALA A 142 -3.27 -21.48 14.07
CA ALA A 142 -2.04 -22.16 14.47
C ALA A 142 -1.05 -22.37 13.30
N GLU A 143 -1.59 -22.48 12.09
CA GLU A 143 -0.86 -22.63 10.83
C GLU A 143 -0.34 -21.31 10.25
N ALA A 144 -0.70 -20.16 10.82
CA ALA A 144 -0.35 -18.85 10.29
C ALA A 144 1.09 -18.46 10.67
N LYS A 145 1.86 -17.98 9.70
CA LYS A 145 3.25 -17.57 9.89
C LYS A 145 3.33 -16.08 10.21
N PRO A 146 4.01 -15.65 11.30
CA PRO A 146 4.14 -14.24 11.61
C PRO A 146 4.98 -13.48 10.55
N LEU A 147 4.50 -12.30 10.14
CA LEU A 147 5.19 -11.41 9.20
C LEU A 147 5.67 -10.09 9.85
N GLY A 148 4.85 -9.49 10.72
CA GLY A 148 5.10 -8.17 11.30
C GLY A 148 3.89 -7.23 11.12
N VAL A 149 4.06 -5.94 11.33
CA VAL A 149 3.05 -4.93 11.00
C VAL A 149 3.14 -4.59 9.52
N TRP A 150 2.01 -4.66 8.82
CA TRP A 150 1.94 -4.35 7.40
C TRP A 150 2.23 -2.87 7.13
N TYR A 151 3.21 -2.63 6.26
CA TYR A 151 3.67 -1.30 5.86
C TYR A 151 3.44 -1.11 4.36
N PRO A 152 2.23 -0.68 3.94
CA PRO A 152 1.86 -0.64 2.54
C PRO A 152 2.71 0.38 1.76
N ARG A 153 3.23 -0.04 0.60
CA ARG A 153 3.93 0.81 -0.36
C ARG A 153 3.36 0.56 -1.75
N ALA A 154 3.63 1.48 -2.67
CA ALA A 154 3.18 1.39 -4.05
C ALA A 154 4.36 1.33 -5.02
N GLY A 155 4.38 0.33 -5.88
CA GLY A 155 5.26 0.20 -7.03
C GLY A 155 4.52 0.59 -8.31
N THR A 156 4.41 1.89 -8.55
CA THR A 156 3.78 2.46 -9.75
C THR A 156 4.38 3.83 -10.02
N LEU A 157 4.24 4.36 -11.23
CA LEU A 157 4.62 5.73 -11.54
C LEU A 157 3.86 6.72 -10.62
N GLY A 158 4.58 7.55 -9.87
CA GLY A 158 4.05 8.41 -8.80
C GLY A 158 4.18 7.81 -7.39
N GLY A 159 4.47 6.51 -7.28
CA GLY A 159 4.64 5.81 -6.01
C GLY A 159 3.48 6.03 -5.05
N CYS A 160 3.79 6.32 -3.78
CA CYS A 160 2.74 6.42 -2.75
C CYS A 160 1.78 7.61 -2.94
N SER A 161 2.01 8.55 -3.87
CA SER A 161 0.99 9.54 -4.19
C SER A 161 -0.19 8.96 -4.98
N ARG A 162 -0.07 7.72 -5.49
CA ARG A 162 -1.13 7.04 -6.25
C ARG A 162 -2.11 6.23 -5.39
N HIS A 163 -1.76 5.97 -4.13
CA HIS A 163 -2.58 5.17 -3.21
C HIS A 163 -2.79 5.79 -1.82
N ASN A 164 -2.30 7.02 -1.60
CA ASN A 164 -2.52 7.72 -0.32
C ASN A 164 -3.97 8.18 -0.17
N ALA A 165 -4.32 8.70 1.01
CA ALA A 165 -5.66 9.20 1.31
C ALA A 165 -5.92 10.64 0.84
N LEU A 166 -5.04 11.23 0.03
CA LEU A 166 -5.08 12.64 -0.40
C LEU A 166 -5.11 13.69 0.73
N ILE A 167 -4.87 13.26 1.97
CA ILE A 167 -4.78 14.16 3.13
C ILE A 167 -3.48 14.96 2.99
N SER A 168 -3.62 16.29 2.93
CA SER A 168 -2.50 17.23 2.81
C SER A 168 -2.48 18.11 4.05
N VAL A 169 -1.38 18.03 4.81
CA VAL A 169 -1.17 18.77 6.05
C VAL A 169 0.23 19.35 6.01
N ASN A 170 0.36 20.65 6.26
CA ASN A 170 1.66 21.27 6.44
C ASN A 170 2.25 20.85 7.79
N ALA A 171 3.57 20.67 7.83
CA ALA A 171 4.29 20.52 9.08
C ALA A 171 4.08 21.75 9.97
N HIS A 172 4.24 21.58 11.29
CA HIS A 172 4.31 22.71 12.19
C HIS A 172 5.63 23.46 11.97
N ASP A 173 5.66 24.78 12.21
CA ASP A 173 6.88 25.59 12.01
C ASP A 173 8.06 25.14 12.90
N SER A 174 7.80 24.31 13.92
CA SER A 174 8.82 23.78 14.82
C SER A 174 9.29 22.36 14.50
N ASP A 175 8.66 21.70 13.51
CA ASP A 175 9.13 20.40 13.01
C ASP A 175 10.45 20.57 12.22
#